data_AF-A0A355D6Q2-F1
#
_entry.id   AF-A0A355D6Q2-F1
#
_cell.length_a   1.000
_cell.length_b   1.000
_cell.length_c   1.000
_cell.angle_alpha   90.00
_cell.angle_beta   90.00
_cell.angle_gamma   90.00
#
_symmetry.space_group_name_H-M   'P 1'
#
loop_
_entity.id
_entity.type
_entity.pdbx_description
1 polymer ?
#
loop_
_entity_poly.entity_id
_entity_poly.type
_entity_poly.pdbx_seq_one_letter_code
_entity_poly.pdbx_strand_id
1 'polypeptide(L)' 'ETFRPYLDFQGNVEKIPEYIEVNVANMQFNDKLLAKDINIPSEVTLLTPEDTILAVVNG' A
#
# COMPACT_ATOMS: atom_id res chain seq x y z
N GLU A 1 9.46 12.45 -8.13
CA GLU A 1 8.80 11.17 -7.77
C GLU A 1 7.29 11.38 -7.81
N THR A 2 6.54 10.46 -8.42
CA THR A 2 5.07 10.52 -8.47
C THR A 2 4.51 9.72 -7.31
N PHE A 3 4.06 10.40 -6.26
CA PHE A 3 3.35 9.78 -5.14
C PHE A 3 1.94 9.38 -5.59
N ARG A 4 1.55 8.13 -5.36
CA ARG A 4 0.17 7.68 -5.58
C ARG A 4 -0.42 7.21 -4.24
N PRO A 5 -1.37 7.96 -3.67
CA PRO A 5 -2.04 7.55 -2.43
C PRO A 5 -3.18 6.55 -2.68
N TYR A 6 -3.26 5.97 -3.89
CA TYR A 6 -4.32 5.04 -4.28
C TYR A 6 -3.71 3.74 -4.84
N LEU A 7 -4.42 2.65 -4.59
CA LEU A 7 -4.07 1.30 -5.01
C LEU A 7 -5.22 0.74 -5.84
N ASP A 8 -4.87 0.08 -6.94
CA ASP A 8 -5.78 -0.61 -7.83
C ASP A 8 -5.80 -2.11 -7.46
N PHE A 9 -6.98 -2.64 -7.17
CA PHE A 9 -7.19 -4.04 -6.81
C PHE A 9 -8.11 -4.73 -7.81
N GLN A 10 -7.89 -6.04 -7.99
CA GLN A 10 -8.79 -6.91 -8.74
C GLN A 10 -9.10 -8.16 -7.92
N GLY A 11 -10.37 -8.47 -7.76
CA GLY A 11 -10.80 -9.65 -6.99
C GLY A 11 -12.30 -9.65 -6.75
N ASN A 12 -12.77 -10.53 -5.87
CA ASN A 12 -14.16 -10.51 -5.44
C ASN A 12 -14.43 -9.23 -4.64
N VAL A 13 -15.48 -8.48 -5.02
CA VAL A 13 -15.86 -7.22 -4.36
C VAL A 13 -16.08 -7.37 -2.86
N GLU A 14 -16.60 -8.50 -2.42
CA GLU A 14 -16.83 -8.81 -1.00
C GLU A 14 -15.54 -9.01 -0.20
N LYS A 15 -14.42 -9.24 -0.90
CA LYS A 15 -13.09 -9.49 -0.33
C LYS A 15 -12.17 -8.27 -0.42
N ILE A 16 -12.57 -7.23 -1.16
CA ILE A 16 -11.82 -5.98 -1.23
C ILE A 16 -12.01 -5.26 0.11
N PRO A 17 -10.94 -5.00 0.87
CA PRO A 17 -11.06 -4.32 2.15
C PRO A 17 -11.50 -2.87 1.93
N GLU A 18 -12.40 -2.38 2.77
CA GLU A 18 -12.85 -0.98 2.73
C GLU A 18 -11.74 0.00 3.14
N TYR A 19 -10.85 -0.44 4.03
CA TYR A 19 -9.71 0.33 4.49
C TYR A 19 -8.49 -0.57 4.64
N ILE A 20 -7.32 0.04 4.48
CA ILE A 20 -6.03 -0.60 4.64
C ILE A 20 -5.32 0.11 5.79
N GLU A 21 -5.02 -0.64 6.85
CA GLU A 21 -4.24 -0.13 7.96
C GLU A 21 -2.75 -0.35 7.69
N VAL A 22 -1.95 0.70 7.88
CA VAL A 22 -0.50 0.65 7.74
C VAL A 22 0.15 1.05 9.05
N ASN A 23 0.96 0.17 9.61
CA ASN A 23 1.73 0.45 10.81
C ASN A 23 3.05 1.14 10.46
N VAL A 24 3.15 2.43 10.77
CA VAL A 24 4.36 3.25 10.55
C VAL A 24 5.17 3.48 11.83
N ALA A 25 4.80 2.86 12.95
CA ALA A 25 5.39 3.15 14.27
C ALA A 25 6.89 2.84 14.35
N ASN A 26 7.38 1.91 13.53
CA ASN A 26 8.79 1.50 13.47
C ASN A 26 9.53 2.02 12.24
N MET A 27 8.91 2.88 11.42
CA MET A 27 9.56 3.44 10.23
C MET A 27 10.55 4.55 10.60
N GLN A 28 11.67 4.62 9.88
CA GLN A 28 12.70 5.62 10.11
C GLN A 28 12.48 6.86 9.24
N PHE A 29 13.20 7.95 9.52
CA PHE A 29 13.21 9.11 8.64
C PHE A 29 13.67 8.70 7.23
N ASN A 30 12.99 9.21 6.20
CA ASN A 30 13.21 8.91 4.79
C ASN A 30 12.88 7.47 4.36
N ASP A 31 12.24 6.69 5.24
CA ASP A 31 11.70 5.38 4.88
C ASP A 31 10.53 5.53 3.91
N LYS A 32 10.40 4.59 2.98
CA LYS A 32 9.41 4.64 1.90
C LYS A 32 8.47 3.46 2.05
N LEU A 33 7.18 3.76 2.16
CA LEU A 33 6.14 2.75 2.09
C LEU A 33 5.86 2.44 0.61
N LEU A 34 6.14 1.21 0.19
CA LEU A 34 5.83 0.73 -1.15
C LEU A 34 4.53 -0.06 -1.18
N ALA A 35 3.97 -0.24 -2.38
CA ALA A 35 2.72 -0.97 -2.56
C ALA A 35 2.81 -2.43 -2.09
N LYS A 36 3.98 -3.06 -2.19
CA LYS A 36 4.23 -4.41 -1.65
C LYS A 36 4.32 -4.51 -0.14
N ASP A 37 4.60 -3.41 0.56
CA ASP A 37 4.71 -3.41 2.01
C ASP A 37 3.32 -3.41 2.67
N ILE A 38 2.26 -3.25 1.87
CA ILE A 38 0.89 -3.30 2.32
C ILE A 38 0.36 -4.72 2.38
N ASN A 39 -0.23 -5.05 3.52
CA ASN A 39 -0.81 -6.36 3.74
C ASN A 39 -2.20 -6.45 3.07
N ILE A 40 -2.26 -7.16 1.96
CA ILE A 40 -3.50 -7.36 1.17
C ILE A 40 -4.03 -8.78 1.36
N PRO A 41 -5.37 -8.98 1.38
CA PRO A 41 -5.93 -10.31 1.49
C PRO A 41 -5.55 -11.16 0.28
N SER A 42 -5.23 -12.44 0.48
CA SER A 42 -4.78 -13.35 -0.60
C SER A 42 -5.81 -13.59 -1.70
N GLU A 43 -7.07 -13.21 -1.47
CA GLU A 43 -8.19 -13.34 -2.40
C GLU A 43 -8.33 -12.14 -3.36
N VAL A 44 -7.49 -11.11 -3.21
CA VAL A 44 -7.43 -9.96 -4.13
C VAL A 44 -6.01 -9.80 -4.69
N THR A 45 -5.94 -9.42 -5.96
CA THR A 45 -4.70 -9.16 -6.68
C THR A 45 -4.43 -7.66 -6.70
N LEU A 46 -3.23 -7.26 -6.32
CA LEU A 46 -2.77 -5.89 -6.49
C LEU A 46 -2.36 -5.66 -7.95
N LEU A 47 -2.98 -4.68 -8.61
CA LEU A 47 -2.63 -4.28 -9.98
C LEU A 47 -1.59 -3.15 -10.01
N THR A 48 -1.54 -2.35 -8.95
CA THR A 48 -0.52 -1.31 -8.81
C THR A 48 0.87 -1.95 -8.73
N PRO A 49 1.88 -1.42 -9.46
CA PRO A 49 3.24 -1.96 -9.41
C PRO A 49 3.78 -1.97 -7.97
N GLU A 50 4.43 -3.07 -7.59
CA GLU A 50 4.95 -3.30 -6.24
C GLU A 50 5.92 -2.20 -5.75
N ASP A 51 6.68 -1.60 -6.66
CA ASP A 51 7.63 -0.51 -6.38
C ASP A 51 6.97 0.89 -6.32
N THR A 52 5.65 0.96 -6.40
CA THR A 52 4.94 2.24 -6.30
C THR A 52 5.06 2.79 -4.88
N ILE A 53 5.58 4.02 -4.76
CA ILE A 53 5.70 4.73 -3.48
C ILE A 53 4.33 5.29 -3.08
N LEU A 54 3.85 4.84 -1.92
CA LEU A 54 2.59 5.27 -1.33
C LEU A 54 2.80 6.43 -0.35
N ALA A 55 3.82 6.34 0.48
CA ALA A 55 4.17 7.36 1.47
C ALA A 55 5.68 7.40 1.71
N VAL A 56 6.18 8.54 2.18
CA VAL A 56 7.56 8.70 2.65
C VAL A 56 7.51 9.38 4.00
N VAL A 57 8.22 8.82 4.98
CA VAL A 57 8.31 9.39 6.32
C VAL A 57 9.22 10.61 6.27
N ASN A 58 8.61 11.78 6.37
CA ASN A 58 9.29 13.06 6.49
C ASN A 58 9.00 13.63 7.88
N GLY A 59 10.06 14.06 8.57
CA GLY A 59 10.00 14.72 9.88
C GLY A 59 9.88 16.23 9.76
#